data_AF-A0A1Y2K7A2-F1
#
_entry.id   AF-A0A1Y2K7A2-F1
#
_cell.length_a   1.000
_cell.length_b   1.000
_cell.length_c   1.000
_cell.angle_alpha   90.00
_cell.angle_beta   90.00
_cell.angle_gamma   90.00
#
_symmetry.space_group_name_H-M   'P 1'
#
loop_
_entity.id
_entity.type
_entity.pdbx_description
1 polymer ?
#
loop_
_entity_poly.entity_id
_entity_poly.type
_entity_poly.pdbx_seq_one_letter_code
_entity_poly.pdbx_strand_id
1 'polypeptide(L)'
;MLLADSHAHLTFDAFSADIEAVFARAEERGVRYINLIATSLAETDALLALAEGRSGVTATTGVHPHKAGLEPITVDQIRQRCQDPRVIAIGETGLDYFYDKAPREAQQESFRLHIRAAVAEGMPLVVHTRDAEEDTRKILEEEGADRCGGVIHCFTGSEEMARWALDFGFSLSFSGIISFRNAANLREIVAWAPLDRILIETDSPYLAPTPHRGGRNEPAYVARVAEVIAQARDMDVEEVALATTRNYLRLFRITDGYGAQQAVSDKGLLAYPIGDKLYLNITQGCTLKCAFCPKWSSPQVHDYDLTLKSAPSEEEVVRAMGDLTAYSEVVFCGYGEPTLRLGVMLALAKRIQEMGKRVRLNTDGLANRVYGEDVTPRFAGLIDSVSISLNAQEQAVYDRHCQPAFEDSYAAVKQFISAVKRHVPHVTATAIDGLDGVDIAACQRIAQDELGVAFRARDLDRVG
;
A
#
# COMPACT_ATOMS: atom_id res chain seq x y z
N MET A 1 -8.24 -9.43 -9.57
CA MET A 1 -7.85 -8.01 -9.37
C MET A 1 -8.75 -7.31 -8.37
N LEU A 2 -8.14 -6.53 -7.47
CA LEU A 2 -8.80 -5.59 -6.56
C LEU A 2 -8.48 -4.17 -7.07
N LEU A 3 -9.50 -3.35 -7.35
CA LEU A 3 -9.34 -2.05 -7.99
C LEU A 3 -10.07 -0.94 -7.23
N ALA A 4 -9.49 0.26 -7.28
CA ALA A 4 -10.10 1.50 -6.85
C ALA A 4 -10.15 2.48 -8.03
N ASP A 5 -11.35 2.95 -8.38
CA ASP A 5 -11.54 4.07 -9.31
C ASP A 5 -11.54 5.37 -8.51
N SER A 6 -10.45 6.12 -8.58
CA SER A 6 -10.28 7.31 -7.73
C SER A 6 -11.08 8.54 -8.16
N HIS A 7 -11.73 8.51 -9.33
CA HIS A 7 -12.43 9.68 -9.89
C HIS A 7 -13.55 9.28 -10.86
N ALA A 8 -14.82 9.41 -10.45
CA ALA A 8 -15.98 9.15 -11.30
C ALA A 8 -17.16 10.12 -11.05
N HIS A 9 -17.78 10.63 -12.12
CA HIS A 9 -18.95 11.52 -12.10
C HIS A 9 -20.26 10.75 -12.39
N LEU A 10 -20.66 9.88 -11.46
CA LEU A 10 -21.81 8.98 -11.67
C LEU A 10 -23.18 9.63 -11.45
N THR A 11 -23.24 10.87 -11.00
CA THR A 11 -24.46 11.69 -10.86
C THR A 11 -24.91 12.33 -12.18
N PHE A 12 -24.09 12.27 -13.24
CA PHE A 12 -24.42 12.89 -14.51
C PHE A 12 -25.54 12.12 -15.24
N ASP A 13 -26.33 12.85 -16.03
CA ASP A 13 -27.47 12.32 -16.80
C ASP A 13 -27.12 11.10 -17.68
N ALA A 14 -25.84 10.98 -18.05
CA ALA A 14 -25.31 9.85 -18.81
C ALA A 14 -25.54 8.47 -18.15
N PHE A 15 -25.79 8.42 -16.83
CA PHE A 15 -25.99 7.19 -16.07
C PHE A 15 -27.40 7.00 -15.50
N SER A 16 -28.31 7.97 -15.67
CA SER A 16 -29.64 7.94 -15.05
C SER A 16 -30.49 6.73 -15.43
N ALA A 17 -30.22 6.12 -16.59
CA ALA A 17 -30.96 4.97 -17.09
C ALA A 17 -30.47 3.62 -16.54
N ASP A 18 -29.22 3.50 -16.08
CA ASP A 18 -28.59 2.21 -15.81
C ASP A 18 -27.55 2.21 -14.66
N ILE A 19 -27.61 3.18 -13.74
CA ILE A 19 -26.62 3.34 -12.66
C ILE A 19 -26.39 2.07 -11.82
N GLU A 20 -27.43 1.30 -11.48
CA GLU A 20 -27.26 0.04 -10.74
C GLU A 20 -26.50 -1.01 -11.57
N ALA A 21 -26.73 -1.05 -12.88
CA ALA A 21 -26.01 -1.94 -13.77
C ALA A 21 -24.54 -1.51 -13.95
N VAL A 22 -24.24 -0.20 -13.85
CA VAL A 22 -22.88 0.33 -13.87
C VAL A 22 -22.09 -0.16 -12.65
N PHE A 23 -22.67 -0.08 -11.45
CA PHE A 23 -22.03 -0.61 -10.23
C PHE A 23 -21.83 -2.13 -10.30
N ALA A 24 -22.82 -2.88 -10.78
CA ALA A 24 -22.69 -4.33 -10.95
C ALA A 24 -21.54 -4.70 -11.90
N ARG A 25 -21.43 -4.03 -13.06
CA ARG A 25 -20.31 -4.23 -14.00
C ARG A 25 -18.96 -3.87 -13.38
N ALA A 26 -18.90 -2.84 -12.55
CA ALA A 26 -17.70 -2.44 -11.84
C ALA A 26 -17.25 -3.53 -10.85
N GLU A 27 -18.19 -4.06 -10.04
CA GLU A 27 -17.94 -5.14 -9.09
C GLU A 27 -17.48 -6.43 -9.79
N GLU A 28 -18.13 -6.82 -10.89
CA GLU A 28 -17.73 -7.98 -11.71
C GLU A 28 -16.30 -7.87 -12.24
N ARG A 29 -15.78 -6.64 -12.43
CA ARG A 29 -14.40 -6.36 -12.83
C ARG A 29 -13.43 -6.19 -11.67
N GLY A 30 -13.90 -6.35 -10.44
CA GLY A 30 -13.08 -6.24 -9.22
C GLY A 30 -12.89 -4.81 -8.74
N VAL A 31 -13.67 -3.85 -9.23
CA VAL A 31 -13.70 -2.47 -8.71
C VAL A 31 -14.49 -2.47 -7.41
N ARG A 32 -13.75 -2.38 -6.30
CA ARG A 32 -14.32 -2.40 -4.94
C ARG A 32 -14.45 -1.02 -4.34
N TYR A 33 -13.71 -0.04 -4.87
CA TYR A 33 -13.76 1.33 -4.43
C TYR A 33 -14.05 2.27 -5.58
N ILE A 34 -14.95 3.21 -5.36
CA ILE A 34 -15.31 4.26 -6.32
C ILE A 34 -15.44 5.57 -5.56
N ASN A 35 -14.68 6.57 -5.97
CA ASN A 35 -14.81 7.92 -5.44
C ASN A 35 -15.67 8.78 -6.36
N LEU A 36 -16.84 9.20 -5.84
CA LEU A 36 -17.79 10.05 -6.53
C LEU A 36 -17.38 11.52 -6.42
N ILE A 37 -17.26 12.20 -7.55
CA ILE A 37 -16.63 13.52 -7.57
C ILE A 37 -17.64 14.66 -7.68
N ALA A 38 -17.61 15.56 -6.70
CA ALA A 38 -18.37 16.80 -6.71
C ALA A 38 -17.79 17.81 -7.70
N THR A 39 -18.65 18.39 -8.53
CA THR A 39 -18.31 19.56 -9.35
C THR A 39 -18.85 20.86 -8.74
N SER A 40 -19.76 20.78 -7.76
CA SER A 40 -20.30 21.92 -7.00
C SER A 40 -20.72 21.50 -5.59
N LEU A 41 -20.72 22.42 -4.61
CA LEU A 41 -21.12 22.12 -3.24
C LEU A 41 -22.57 21.64 -3.07
N ALA A 42 -23.46 22.02 -3.98
CA ALA A 42 -24.85 21.54 -4.00
C ALA A 42 -24.95 20.08 -4.47
N GLU A 43 -24.00 19.61 -5.30
CA GLU A 43 -24.00 18.25 -5.83
C GLU A 43 -23.60 17.21 -4.76
N THR A 44 -22.89 17.63 -3.71
CA THR A 44 -22.45 16.75 -2.62
C THR A 44 -23.62 15.94 -2.02
N ASP A 45 -24.80 16.53 -1.87
CA ASP A 45 -25.98 15.82 -1.33
C ASP A 45 -26.45 14.67 -2.23
N ALA A 46 -26.42 14.86 -3.56
CA ALA A 46 -26.77 13.82 -4.52
C ALA A 46 -25.73 12.69 -4.55
N LEU A 47 -24.45 13.02 -4.40
CA LEU A 47 -23.36 12.04 -4.31
C LEU A 47 -23.49 11.19 -3.04
N LEU A 48 -23.78 11.82 -1.91
CA LEU A 48 -23.97 11.12 -0.63
C LEU A 48 -25.19 10.19 -0.67
N ALA A 49 -26.28 10.62 -1.32
CA ALA A 49 -27.45 9.77 -1.56
C ALA A 49 -27.10 8.57 -2.47
N LEU A 50 -26.27 8.78 -3.50
CA LEU A 50 -25.80 7.70 -4.37
C LEU A 50 -24.85 6.72 -3.65
N ALA A 51 -24.03 7.21 -2.72
CA ALA A 51 -23.15 6.38 -1.90
C ALA A 51 -23.89 5.61 -0.79
N GLU A 52 -25.12 6.00 -0.45
CA GLU A 52 -25.86 5.42 0.65
C GLU A 52 -26.11 3.91 0.44
N GLY A 53 -25.77 3.11 1.47
CA GLY A 53 -25.89 1.66 1.44
C GLY A 53 -24.83 0.92 0.61
N ARG A 54 -23.91 1.62 -0.06
CA ARG A 54 -22.87 1.01 -0.91
C ARG A 54 -21.51 1.02 -0.20
N SER A 55 -21.00 -0.16 0.14
CA SER A 55 -19.66 -0.30 0.70
C SER A 55 -18.59 0.03 -0.35
N GLY A 56 -17.56 0.78 0.06
CA GLY A 56 -16.47 1.19 -0.83
C GLY A 56 -16.79 2.35 -1.78
N VAL A 57 -18.02 2.87 -1.75
CA VAL A 57 -18.39 4.08 -2.51
C VAL A 57 -18.32 5.29 -1.60
N THR A 58 -17.46 6.24 -1.96
CA THR A 58 -17.20 7.47 -1.20
C THR A 58 -17.45 8.68 -2.08
N ALA A 59 -17.37 9.88 -1.52
CA ALA A 59 -17.57 11.11 -2.25
C ALA A 59 -16.51 12.17 -1.92
N THR A 60 -16.41 13.18 -2.77
CA THR A 60 -15.70 14.42 -2.50
C THR A 60 -16.68 15.57 -2.29
N THR A 61 -16.17 16.71 -1.83
CA THR A 61 -16.91 17.98 -1.83
C THR A 61 -16.04 19.08 -2.41
N GLY A 62 -16.57 19.86 -3.36
CA GLY A 62 -15.79 20.92 -3.99
C GLY A 62 -16.52 21.63 -5.12
N VAL A 63 -15.85 22.60 -5.71
CA VAL A 63 -16.32 23.37 -6.88
C VAL A 63 -15.26 23.31 -7.98
N HIS A 64 -15.65 22.65 -9.07
CA HIS A 64 -14.83 22.51 -10.27
C HIS A 64 -14.54 23.90 -10.88
N PRO A 65 -13.35 24.16 -11.47
CA PRO A 65 -12.97 25.47 -12.03
C PRO A 65 -14.03 26.11 -12.95
N HIS A 66 -14.66 25.33 -13.84
CA HIS A 66 -15.78 25.77 -14.67
C HIS A 66 -17.00 26.38 -13.95
N LYS A 67 -17.20 26.07 -12.66
CA LYS A 67 -18.31 26.60 -11.86
C LYS A 67 -17.86 27.70 -10.88
N ALA A 68 -16.58 28.08 -10.91
CA ALA A 68 -16.04 29.11 -10.03
C ALA A 68 -16.73 30.47 -10.27
N GLY A 69 -17.09 31.14 -9.17
CA GLY A 69 -17.74 32.46 -9.21
C GLY A 69 -19.23 32.45 -9.55
N LEU A 70 -19.86 31.30 -9.82
CA LEU A 70 -21.32 31.22 -10.01
C LEU A 70 -22.08 31.46 -8.70
N GLU A 71 -21.54 30.96 -7.60
CA GLU A 71 -22.08 31.16 -6.25
C GLU A 71 -20.94 31.52 -5.30
N PRO A 72 -21.18 32.40 -4.31
CA PRO A 72 -20.21 32.68 -3.27
C PRO A 72 -20.02 31.44 -2.40
N ILE A 73 -18.78 31.02 -2.24
CA ILE A 73 -18.41 29.92 -1.35
C ILE A 73 -17.49 30.42 -0.25
N THR A 74 -17.56 29.79 0.92
CA THR A 74 -16.65 30.05 2.04
C THR A 74 -15.95 28.79 2.48
N VAL A 75 -14.82 28.95 3.15
CA VAL A 75 -14.09 27.84 3.79
C VAL A 75 -15.02 27.05 4.71
N ASP A 76 -15.84 27.72 5.53
CA ASP A 76 -16.73 27.04 6.49
C ASP A 76 -17.84 26.23 5.81
N GLN A 77 -18.35 26.67 4.66
CA GLN A 77 -19.32 25.88 3.89
C GLN A 77 -18.71 24.58 3.36
N ILE A 78 -17.45 24.62 2.90
CA ILE A 78 -16.73 23.41 2.47
C ILE A 78 -16.51 22.48 3.67
N ARG A 79 -16.00 23.02 4.78
CA ARG A 79 -15.71 22.26 6.02
C ARG A 79 -16.95 21.61 6.62
N GLN A 80 -18.11 22.25 6.51
CA GLN A 80 -19.37 21.67 6.98
C GLN A 80 -19.72 20.37 6.23
N ARG A 81 -19.41 20.29 4.93
CA ARG A 81 -19.64 19.08 4.14
C ARG A 81 -18.67 17.95 4.51
N CYS A 82 -17.45 18.29 4.93
CA CYS A 82 -16.45 17.32 5.40
C CYS A 82 -16.85 16.55 6.67
N GLN A 83 -17.92 16.95 7.35
CA GLN A 83 -18.39 16.26 8.56
C GLN A 83 -19.10 14.92 8.26
N ASP A 84 -19.52 14.68 7.02
CA ASP A 84 -20.04 13.37 6.62
C ASP A 84 -18.87 12.40 6.39
N PRO A 85 -18.82 11.23 7.07
CA PRO A 85 -17.70 10.30 6.99
C PRO A 85 -17.48 9.67 5.60
N ARG A 86 -18.45 9.80 4.68
CA ARG A 86 -18.30 9.36 3.28
C ARG A 86 -17.57 10.40 2.43
N VAL A 87 -17.45 11.64 2.89
CA VAL A 87 -16.63 12.67 2.23
C VAL A 87 -15.19 12.45 2.63
N ILE A 88 -14.35 12.01 1.67
CA ILE A 88 -12.97 11.57 1.92
C ILE A 88 -11.91 12.54 1.41
N ALA A 89 -12.30 13.51 0.57
CA ALA A 89 -11.40 14.51 0.00
C ALA A 89 -12.15 15.80 -0.37
N ILE A 90 -11.38 16.87 -0.51
CA ILE A 90 -11.89 18.17 -0.99
C ILE A 90 -11.50 18.34 -2.46
N GLY A 91 -12.51 18.53 -3.29
CA GLY A 91 -12.42 18.60 -4.74
C GLY A 91 -13.69 18.07 -5.40
N GLU A 92 -13.80 18.10 -6.72
CA GLU A 92 -12.78 18.58 -7.64
C GLU A 92 -12.64 20.11 -7.55
N THR A 93 -11.41 20.59 -7.53
CA THR A 93 -11.07 22.02 -7.48
C THR A 93 -9.76 22.24 -8.23
N GLY A 94 -9.45 23.47 -8.63
CA GLY A 94 -8.22 23.79 -9.34
C GLY A 94 -8.43 24.77 -10.47
N LEU A 95 -7.71 24.61 -11.58
CA LEU A 95 -7.63 25.58 -12.68
C LEU A 95 -7.80 24.90 -14.05
N ASP A 96 -8.70 25.42 -14.88
CA ASP A 96 -8.85 25.04 -16.29
C ASP A 96 -8.77 26.29 -17.17
N TYR A 97 -7.60 26.51 -17.78
CA TYR A 97 -7.34 27.62 -18.71
C TYR A 97 -7.51 27.23 -20.18
N PHE A 98 -7.80 25.96 -20.44
CA PHE A 98 -8.05 25.47 -21.80
C PHE A 98 -9.47 25.78 -22.25
N TYR A 99 -10.47 25.42 -21.44
CA TYR A 99 -11.86 25.76 -21.74
C TYR A 99 -12.27 27.14 -21.21
N ASP A 100 -11.58 27.65 -20.18
CA ASP A 100 -11.69 29.01 -19.62
C ASP A 100 -13.15 29.46 -19.39
N LYS A 101 -13.99 28.54 -18.88
CA LYS A 101 -15.45 28.76 -18.72
C LYS A 101 -15.83 29.67 -17.54
N ALA A 102 -14.86 30.02 -16.70
CA ALA A 102 -15.02 30.92 -15.56
C ALA A 102 -13.81 31.87 -15.49
N PRO A 103 -13.98 33.12 -15.02
CA PRO A 103 -12.86 34.06 -14.89
C PRO A 103 -11.72 33.47 -14.07
N ARG A 104 -10.48 33.57 -14.56
CA ARG A 104 -9.30 32.97 -13.90
C ARG A 104 -9.15 33.40 -12.44
N GLU A 105 -9.39 34.67 -12.12
CA GLU A 105 -9.37 35.15 -10.73
C GLU A 105 -10.39 34.43 -9.84
N ALA A 106 -11.58 34.13 -10.35
CA ALA A 106 -12.58 33.36 -9.63
C ALA A 106 -12.16 31.90 -9.44
N GLN A 107 -11.52 31.30 -10.46
CA GLN A 107 -10.96 29.94 -10.34
C GLN A 107 -9.85 29.89 -9.28
N GLN A 108 -8.91 30.84 -9.31
CA GLN A 108 -7.80 30.93 -8.36
C GLN A 108 -8.30 31.16 -6.94
N GLU A 109 -9.26 32.07 -6.71
CA GLU A 109 -9.82 32.30 -5.38
C GLU A 109 -10.60 31.07 -4.88
N SER A 110 -11.42 30.46 -5.74
CA SER A 110 -12.09 29.20 -5.41
C SER A 110 -11.06 28.14 -4.98
N PHE A 111 -10.01 27.95 -5.76
CA PHE A 111 -8.96 26.96 -5.46
C PHE A 111 -8.29 27.22 -4.11
N ARG A 112 -7.94 28.47 -3.80
CA ARG A 112 -7.38 28.87 -2.49
C ARG A 112 -8.31 28.54 -1.34
N LEU A 113 -9.61 28.83 -1.48
CA LEU A 113 -10.61 28.52 -0.44
C LEU A 113 -10.69 27.01 -0.16
N HIS A 114 -10.61 26.18 -1.21
CA HIS A 114 -10.59 24.71 -1.04
C HIS A 114 -9.30 24.22 -0.39
N ILE A 115 -8.13 24.77 -0.75
CA ILE A 115 -6.86 24.41 -0.09
C ILE A 115 -6.90 24.77 1.39
N ARG A 116 -7.37 25.98 1.74
CA ARG A 116 -7.52 26.39 3.14
C ARG A 116 -8.44 25.46 3.92
N ALA A 117 -9.56 25.03 3.33
CA ALA A 117 -10.45 24.05 3.94
C ALA A 117 -9.77 22.68 4.11
N ALA A 118 -9.02 22.22 3.10
CA ALA A 118 -8.32 20.93 3.11
C ALA A 118 -7.24 20.87 4.19
N VAL A 119 -6.45 21.94 4.31
CA VAL A 119 -5.48 22.09 5.39
C VAL A 119 -6.16 22.12 6.76
N ALA A 120 -7.28 22.85 6.90
CA ALA A 120 -7.98 22.96 8.18
C ALA A 120 -8.58 21.63 8.67
N GLU A 121 -9.15 20.84 7.76
CA GLU A 121 -9.72 19.52 8.09
C GLU A 121 -8.68 18.39 8.00
N GLY A 122 -7.47 18.69 7.55
CA GLY A 122 -6.43 17.72 7.28
C GLY A 122 -6.82 16.69 6.22
N MET A 123 -7.65 17.06 5.24
CA MET A 123 -8.15 16.16 4.19
C MET A 123 -7.38 16.35 2.88
N PRO A 124 -7.13 15.28 2.10
CA PRO A 124 -6.42 15.40 0.83
C PRO A 124 -7.23 16.19 -0.21
N LEU A 125 -6.52 16.83 -1.14
CA LEU A 125 -7.11 17.52 -2.29
C LEU A 125 -7.25 16.60 -3.52
N VAL A 126 -8.32 16.82 -4.29
CA VAL A 126 -8.45 16.31 -5.68
C VAL A 126 -8.34 17.51 -6.62
N VAL A 127 -7.17 17.66 -7.24
CA VAL A 127 -6.78 18.86 -7.99
C VAL A 127 -6.90 18.65 -9.50
N HIS A 128 -7.75 19.47 -10.11
CA HIS A 128 -7.85 19.64 -11.56
C HIS A 128 -6.82 20.67 -12.02
N THR A 129 -6.04 20.34 -13.05
CA THR A 129 -5.20 21.32 -13.71
C THR A 129 -5.13 21.07 -15.21
N ARG A 130 -5.41 22.11 -15.99
CA ARG A 130 -5.33 22.05 -17.45
C ARG A 130 -4.87 23.37 -18.01
N ASP A 131 -3.77 23.35 -18.77
CA ASP A 131 -3.08 24.51 -19.32
C ASP A 131 -2.78 25.61 -18.26
N ALA A 132 -2.59 25.18 -17.00
CA ALA A 132 -2.49 26.06 -15.84
C ALA A 132 -1.42 25.59 -14.82
N GLU A 133 -0.40 24.85 -15.26
CA GLU A 133 0.60 24.23 -14.37
C GLU A 133 1.32 25.25 -13.47
N GLU A 134 1.77 26.38 -14.04
CA GLU A 134 2.51 27.41 -13.28
C GLU A 134 1.67 27.99 -12.13
N ASP A 135 0.45 28.44 -12.42
CA ASP A 135 -0.45 29.00 -11.40
C ASP A 135 -0.92 27.93 -10.42
N THR A 136 -1.09 26.68 -10.87
CA THR A 136 -1.46 25.57 -9.98
C THR A 136 -0.37 25.34 -8.93
N ARG A 137 0.90 25.25 -9.35
CA ARG A 137 2.05 25.08 -8.46
C ARG A 137 2.14 26.23 -7.46
N LYS A 138 2.12 27.46 -7.97
CA LYS A 138 2.20 28.67 -7.18
C LYS A 138 1.13 28.73 -6.09
N ILE A 139 -0.13 28.44 -6.43
CA ILE A 139 -1.24 28.50 -5.46
C ILE A 139 -1.12 27.40 -4.40
N LEU A 140 -0.74 26.17 -4.80
CA LEU A 140 -0.52 25.08 -3.86
C LEU A 140 0.60 25.39 -2.86
N GLU A 141 1.69 26.01 -3.31
CA GLU A 141 2.79 26.45 -2.46
C GLU A 141 2.39 27.59 -1.52
N GLU A 142 1.75 28.65 -2.05
CA GLU A 142 1.36 29.83 -1.28
C GLU A 142 0.36 29.51 -0.15
N GLU A 143 -0.55 28.57 -0.37
CA GLU A 143 -1.56 28.16 0.61
C GLU A 143 -1.08 27.01 1.54
N GLY A 144 0.13 26.48 1.31
CA GLY A 144 0.74 25.40 2.11
C GLY A 144 -0.03 24.09 2.01
N ALA A 145 -0.35 23.67 0.78
CA ALA A 145 -1.09 22.45 0.47
C ALA A 145 -0.29 21.17 0.72
N ASP A 146 1.04 21.25 0.88
CA ASP A 146 1.91 20.15 1.33
C ASP A 146 1.44 19.57 2.68
N ARG A 147 0.81 20.39 3.52
CA ARG A 147 0.27 19.97 4.83
C ARG A 147 -0.94 19.03 4.73
N CYS A 148 -1.68 19.06 3.62
CA CYS A 148 -2.81 18.15 3.40
C CYS A 148 -2.51 17.10 2.32
N GLY A 149 -1.60 17.38 1.40
CA GLY A 149 -1.32 16.55 0.23
C GLY A 149 -2.55 16.42 -0.68
N GLY A 150 -2.50 15.47 -1.60
CA GLY A 150 -3.60 15.21 -2.52
C GLY A 150 -3.20 14.41 -3.74
N VAL A 151 -4.04 14.50 -4.76
CA VAL A 151 -3.81 13.91 -6.08
C VAL A 151 -4.03 14.97 -7.16
N ILE A 152 -3.10 15.03 -8.12
CA ILE A 152 -3.36 15.68 -9.40
C ILE A 152 -4.13 14.67 -10.25
N HIS A 153 -5.45 14.84 -10.35
CA HIS A 153 -6.29 13.90 -11.07
C HIS A 153 -6.11 14.06 -12.58
N CYS A 154 -6.45 13.03 -13.34
CA CYS A 154 -6.34 12.95 -14.79
C CYS A 154 -5.04 13.55 -15.32
N PHE A 155 -3.90 13.13 -14.75
CA PHE A 155 -2.62 13.76 -15.02
C PHE A 155 -2.28 13.67 -16.51
N THR A 156 -2.18 14.85 -17.14
CA THR A 156 -1.82 15.02 -18.55
C THR A 156 -0.69 16.03 -18.76
N GLY A 157 -0.03 16.43 -17.66
CA GLY A 157 0.96 17.49 -17.62
C GLY A 157 2.36 17.09 -18.10
N SER A 158 3.27 18.04 -17.94
CA SER A 158 4.70 17.91 -18.27
C SER A 158 5.46 17.01 -17.28
N GLU A 159 6.62 16.50 -17.69
CA GLU A 159 7.51 15.75 -16.78
C GLU A 159 7.96 16.62 -15.59
N GLU A 160 8.15 17.93 -15.81
CA GLU A 160 8.48 18.90 -14.77
C GLU A 160 7.38 18.98 -13.72
N MET A 161 6.12 19.07 -14.16
CA MET A 161 4.96 19.07 -13.26
C MET A 161 4.83 17.76 -12.50
N ALA A 162 5.09 16.61 -13.15
CA ALA A 162 5.05 15.31 -12.49
C ALA A 162 6.08 15.22 -11.35
N ARG A 163 7.34 15.61 -11.61
CA ARG A 163 8.41 15.60 -10.61
C ARG A 163 8.09 16.52 -9.45
N TRP A 164 7.71 17.76 -9.76
CA TRP A 164 7.32 18.74 -8.75
C TRP A 164 6.18 18.23 -7.87
N ALA A 165 5.10 17.68 -8.46
CA ALA A 165 3.95 17.23 -7.69
C ALA A 165 4.31 16.10 -6.73
N LEU A 166 5.12 15.13 -7.19
CA LEU A 166 5.60 14.03 -6.37
C LEU A 166 6.49 14.51 -5.20
N ASP A 167 7.42 15.43 -5.48
CA ASP A 167 8.30 16.02 -4.45
C ASP A 167 7.53 16.89 -3.45
N PHE A 168 6.47 17.57 -3.91
CA PHE A 168 5.59 18.38 -3.08
C PHE A 168 4.61 17.56 -2.22
N GLY A 169 4.59 16.23 -2.38
CA GLY A 169 3.77 15.31 -1.58
C GLY A 169 2.42 14.95 -2.19
N PHE A 170 2.21 15.22 -3.48
CA PHE A 170 1.01 14.81 -4.22
C PHE A 170 1.23 13.48 -4.94
N SER A 171 0.13 12.76 -5.16
CA SER A 171 0.07 11.61 -6.06
C SER A 171 -0.38 12.01 -7.46
N LEU A 172 -0.11 11.16 -8.45
CA LEU A 172 -0.57 11.33 -9.83
C LEU A 172 -1.63 10.27 -10.13
N SER A 173 -2.78 10.68 -10.66
CA SER A 173 -3.80 9.74 -11.14
C SER A 173 -3.79 9.69 -12.67
N PHE A 174 -3.90 8.48 -13.22
CA PHE A 174 -3.95 8.27 -14.67
C PHE A 174 -5.32 7.76 -15.10
N SER A 175 -5.87 8.38 -16.13
CA SER A 175 -7.15 8.00 -16.73
C SER A 175 -6.98 7.15 -17.99
N GLY A 176 -8.09 6.82 -18.66
CA GLY A 176 -8.08 6.10 -19.93
C GLY A 176 -7.23 6.74 -21.04
N ILE A 177 -6.84 8.01 -20.92
CA ILE A 177 -5.93 8.71 -21.84
C ILE A 177 -4.60 7.95 -22.00
N ILE A 178 -4.10 7.30 -20.96
CA ILE A 178 -2.82 6.56 -21.02
C ILE A 178 -2.83 5.44 -22.07
N SER A 179 -4.02 4.93 -22.42
CA SER A 179 -4.22 3.92 -23.46
C SER A 179 -4.22 4.48 -24.89
N PHE A 180 -4.19 5.80 -25.06
CA PHE A 180 -4.26 6.43 -26.38
C PHE A 180 -2.91 6.40 -27.09
N ARG A 181 -2.94 6.27 -28.42
CA ARG A 181 -1.74 6.16 -29.24
C ARG A 181 -0.76 7.32 -29.02
N ASN A 182 -1.27 8.54 -28.85
CA ASN A 182 -0.48 9.76 -28.67
C ASN A 182 -0.02 10.04 -27.22
N ALA A 183 -0.45 9.26 -26.23
CA ALA A 183 -0.09 9.46 -24.82
C ALA A 183 1.24 8.79 -24.44
N ALA A 184 2.27 8.89 -25.31
CA ALA A 184 3.58 8.29 -25.05
C ALA A 184 4.25 8.91 -23.82
N ASN A 185 4.16 10.23 -23.68
CA ASN A 185 4.66 10.97 -22.53
C ASN A 185 4.07 10.46 -21.20
N LEU A 186 2.78 10.12 -21.15
CA LEU A 186 2.16 9.61 -19.92
C LEU A 186 2.70 8.22 -19.55
N ARG A 187 2.93 7.36 -20.55
CA ARG A 187 3.54 6.04 -20.32
C ARG A 187 4.99 6.16 -19.87
N GLU A 188 5.73 7.13 -20.39
CA GLU A 188 7.09 7.44 -19.93
C GLU A 188 7.08 7.91 -18.47
N ILE A 189 6.16 8.81 -18.09
CA ILE A 189 6.02 9.28 -16.71
C ILE A 189 5.64 8.15 -15.75
N VAL A 190 4.66 7.33 -16.14
CA VAL A 190 4.29 6.15 -15.35
C VAL A 190 5.46 5.19 -15.21
N ALA A 191 6.34 5.03 -16.20
CA ALA A 191 7.44 4.08 -16.11
C ALA A 191 8.46 4.43 -15.01
N TRP A 192 8.71 5.73 -14.76
CA TRP A 192 9.70 6.16 -13.76
C TRP A 192 9.14 6.64 -12.42
N ALA A 193 7.87 7.08 -12.36
CA ALA A 193 7.29 7.60 -11.12
C ALA A 193 7.32 6.54 -9.98
N PRO A 194 7.31 6.91 -8.70
CA PRO A 194 7.17 5.93 -7.62
C PRO A 194 5.81 5.22 -7.72
N LEU A 195 5.80 3.88 -7.73
CA LEU A 195 4.55 3.12 -7.88
C LEU A 195 3.56 3.44 -6.76
N ASP A 196 4.08 3.72 -5.57
CA ASP A 196 3.31 4.02 -4.37
C ASP A 196 2.72 5.47 -4.39
N ARG A 197 3.00 6.25 -5.43
CA ARG A 197 2.41 7.59 -5.65
C ARG A 197 1.52 7.67 -6.90
N ILE A 198 1.11 6.51 -7.43
CA ILE A 198 0.24 6.42 -8.60
C ILE A 198 -1.16 5.95 -8.20
N LEU A 199 -2.18 6.63 -8.72
CA LEU A 199 -3.58 6.20 -8.69
C LEU A 199 -4.07 5.93 -10.12
N ILE A 200 -5.20 5.23 -10.21
CA ILE A 200 -5.91 4.98 -11.46
C ILE A 200 -7.34 5.46 -11.34
N GLU A 201 -7.87 5.96 -12.44
CA GLU A 201 -9.23 6.47 -12.49
C GLU A 201 -9.85 6.29 -13.86
N THR A 202 -11.17 6.48 -13.93
CA THR A 202 -11.88 6.53 -15.20
C THR A 202 -12.18 7.93 -15.67
N ASP A 203 -12.47 8.86 -14.77
CA ASP A 203 -13.09 10.15 -15.08
C ASP A 203 -14.45 9.96 -15.81
N SER A 204 -15.16 8.88 -15.48
CA SER A 204 -16.42 8.52 -16.11
C SER A 204 -17.46 9.63 -15.95
N PRO A 205 -18.22 9.99 -17.01
CA PRO A 205 -18.42 9.26 -18.27
C PRO A 205 -17.40 9.58 -19.38
N TYR A 206 -16.38 10.38 -19.11
CA TYR A 206 -15.41 10.84 -20.10
C TYR A 206 -14.24 9.87 -20.27
N LEU A 207 -13.41 10.11 -21.28
CA LEU A 207 -12.07 9.51 -21.42
C LEU A 207 -12.01 7.97 -21.49
N ALA A 208 -13.04 7.33 -22.07
CA ALA A 208 -13.07 5.87 -22.23
C ALA A 208 -11.77 5.33 -22.86
N PRO A 209 -11.10 4.33 -22.23
CA PRO A 209 -9.84 3.79 -22.71
C PRO A 209 -10.02 2.98 -24.00
N THR A 210 -8.96 2.80 -24.78
CA THR A 210 -8.93 1.87 -25.93
C THR A 210 -9.20 0.43 -25.45
N PRO A 211 -10.14 -0.32 -26.06
CA PRO A 211 -10.82 -0.07 -27.34
C PRO A 211 -12.17 0.67 -27.28
N HIS A 212 -12.63 1.10 -26.09
CA HIS A 212 -13.91 1.80 -25.87
C HIS A 212 -13.89 3.31 -26.20
N ARG A 213 -12.76 3.82 -26.71
CA ARG A 213 -12.55 5.24 -27.00
C ARG A 213 -13.66 5.80 -27.91
N GLY A 214 -14.24 6.93 -27.48
CA GLY A 214 -15.34 7.60 -28.18
C GLY A 214 -16.73 7.15 -27.72
N GLY A 215 -16.84 6.10 -26.90
CA GLY A 215 -18.05 5.73 -26.19
C GLY A 215 -18.14 6.34 -24.78
N ARG A 216 -19.23 6.03 -24.08
CA ARG A 216 -19.40 6.35 -22.65
C ARG A 216 -18.41 5.51 -21.83
N ASN A 217 -17.66 6.16 -20.94
CA ASN A 217 -16.81 5.48 -19.97
C ASN A 217 -17.60 5.03 -18.74
N GLU A 218 -17.08 4.05 -18.00
CA GLU A 218 -17.65 3.60 -16.74
C GLU A 218 -16.57 2.99 -15.82
N PRO A 219 -16.78 2.95 -14.48
CA PRO A 219 -15.77 2.51 -13.51
C PRO A 219 -15.13 1.15 -13.80
N ALA A 220 -15.89 0.22 -14.40
CA ALA A 220 -15.40 -1.09 -14.82
C ALA A 220 -14.18 -1.02 -15.75
N TYR A 221 -14.01 0.09 -16.49
CA TYR A 221 -12.91 0.28 -17.43
C TYR A 221 -11.62 0.75 -16.75
N VAL A 222 -11.60 1.03 -15.44
CA VAL A 222 -10.36 1.33 -14.70
C VAL A 222 -9.37 0.16 -14.74
N ALA A 223 -9.87 -1.07 -14.86
CA ALA A 223 -9.05 -2.27 -15.08
C ALA A 223 -8.14 -2.11 -16.30
N ARG A 224 -8.63 -1.47 -17.37
CA ARG A 224 -7.85 -1.22 -18.58
C ARG A 224 -6.71 -0.23 -18.35
N VAL A 225 -6.88 0.73 -17.43
CA VAL A 225 -5.82 1.65 -17.04
C VAL A 225 -4.70 0.89 -16.33
N ALA A 226 -5.06 0.02 -15.37
CA ALA A 226 -4.09 -0.84 -14.67
C ALA A 226 -3.30 -1.73 -15.65
N GLU A 227 -3.96 -2.33 -16.64
CA GLU A 227 -3.30 -3.14 -17.69
C GLU A 227 -2.26 -2.33 -18.49
N VAL A 228 -2.55 -1.07 -18.83
CA VAL A 228 -1.62 -0.22 -19.59
C VAL A 228 -0.44 0.20 -18.72
N ILE A 229 -0.66 0.49 -17.44
CA ILE A 229 0.41 0.80 -16.49
C ILE A 229 1.33 -0.43 -16.31
N ALA A 230 0.75 -1.62 -16.14
CA ALA A 230 1.49 -2.87 -16.03
C ALA A 230 2.39 -3.12 -17.25
N GLN A 231 1.87 -2.88 -18.46
CA GLN A 231 2.65 -2.96 -19.70
C GLN A 231 3.78 -1.92 -19.76
N ALA A 232 3.53 -0.68 -19.34
CA ALA A 232 4.54 0.37 -19.33
C ALA A 232 5.67 0.11 -18.32
N ARG A 233 5.40 -0.69 -17.28
CA ARG A 233 6.34 -1.00 -16.20
C ARG A 233 6.95 -2.40 -16.24
N ASP A 234 6.53 -3.25 -17.17
CA ASP A 234 6.88 -4.68 -17.20
C ASP A 234 6.55 -5.37 -15.85
N MET A 235 5.32 -5.14 -15.37
CA MET A 235 4.81 -5.68 -14.09
C MET A 235 3.58 -6.55 -14.32
N ASP A 236 3.24 -7.39 -13.34
CA ASP A 236 1.96 -8.08 -13.33
C ASP A 236 0.81 -7.10 -13.06
N VAL A 237 -0.32 -7.29 -13.74
CA VAL A 237 -1.47 -6.38 -13.61
C VAL A 237 -2.11 -6.45 -12.23
N GLU A 238 -2.09 -7.61 -11.56
CA GLU A 238 -2.61 -7.75 -10.21
C GLU A 238 -1.75 -7.00 -9.19
N GLU A 239 -0.42 -6.95 -9.40
CA GLU A 239 0.50 -6.16 -8.57
C GLU A 239 0.25 -4.66 -8.72
N VAL A 240 0.04 -4.18 -9.96
CA VAL A 240 -0.33 -2.77 -10.20
C VAL A 240 -1.67 -2.45 -9.56
N ALA A 241 -2.70 -3.28 -9.79
CA ALA A 241 -4.03 -3.08 -9.24
C ALA A 241 -4.02 -3.01 -7.70
N LEU A 242 -3.25 -3.91 -7.07
CA LEU A 242 -3.08 -3.93 -5.61
C LEU A 242 -2.32 -2.70 -5.12
N ALA A 243 -1.24 -2.29 -5.78
CA ALA A 243 -0.45 -1.12 -5.41
C ALA A 243 -1.28 0.17 -5.52
N THR A 244 -1.97 0.39 -6.64
CA THR A 244 -2.79 1.59 -6.85
C THR A 244 -3.99 1.63 -5.91
N THR A 245 -4.58 0.47 -5.59
CA THR A 245 -5.63 0.40 -4.55
C THR A 245 -5.09 0.74 -3.17
N ARG A 246 -3.91 0.25 -2.79
CA ARG A 246 -3.27 0.63 -1.52
C ARG A 246 -2.97 2.13 -1.46
N ASN A 247 -2.53 2.72 -2.57
CA ASN A 247 -2.28 4.15 -2.66
C ASN A 247 -3.57 4.95 -2.48
N TYR A 248 -4.66 4.52 -3.11
CA TYR A 248 -6.00 5.09 -2.92
C TYR A 248 -6.43 5.06 -1.44
N LEU A 249 -6.39 3.88 -0.81
CA LEU A 249 -6.76 3.72 0.60
C LEU A 249 -5.88 4.56 1.54
N ARG A 250 -4.56 4.62 1.26
CA ARG A 250 -3.60 5.42 2.04
C ARG A 250 -3.84 6.91 1.90
N LEU A 251 -3.99 7.41 0.66
CA LEU A 251 -4.18 8.83 0.38
C LEU A 251 -5.47 9.33 1.04
N PHE A 252 -6.56 8.59 0.87
CA PHE A 252 -7.89 8.97 1.34
C PHE A 252 -8.21 8.47 2.75
N ARG A 253 -7.23 7.83 3.41
CA ARG A 253 -7.34 7.35 4.80
C ARG A 253 -8.55 6.46 5.05
N ILE A 254 -8.92 5.66 4.05
CA ILE A 254 -10.06 4.75 4.14
C ILE A 254 -9.64 3.55 4.97
N THR A 255 -10.36 3.33 6.05
CA THR A 255 -10.18 2.20 6.97
C THR A 255 -11.24 1.14 6.70
N ASP A 256 -11.15 0.48 5.55
CA ASP A 256 -11.90 -0.75 5.33
C ASP A 256 -11.04 -1.97 5.69
N GLY A 257 -11.68 -3.11 5.95
CA GLY A 257 -11.01 -4.35 6.33
C GLY A 257 -10.07 -4.96 5.27
N TYR A 258 -9.81 -4.30 4.14
CA TYR A 258 -8.86 -4.76 3.11
C TYR A 258 -7.57 -3.94 3.08
N GLY A 259 -7.57 -2.72 3.65
CA GLY A 259 -6.36 -2.13 4.17
C GLY A 259 -6.01 -2.86 5.47
N ALA A 260 -4.83 -3.47 5.56
CA ALA A 260 -4.25 -3.70 6.88
C ALA A 260 -4.47 -2.42 7.66
N GLN A 261 -5.09 -2.50 8.84
CA GLN A 261 -4.80 -1.47 9.81
C GLN A 261 -3.27 -1.41 9.80
N GLN A 262 -2.70 -0.29 9.33
CA GLN A 262 -1.49 0.18 9.97
C GLN A 262 -1.94 0.48 11.40
N ALA A 263 -2.14 -0.57 12.19
CA ALA A 263 -2.35 -0.52 13.61
C ALA A 263 -0.96 -0.17 14.13
N VAL A 264 -0.60 1.08 13.92
CA VAL A 264 0.32 1.79 14.78
C VAL A 264 -0.43 1.83 16.10
N SER A 265 -0.21 0.79 16.90
CA SER A 265 -0.53 0.88 18.32
C SER A 265 0.33 2.00 18.91
N ASP A 266 0.01 2.47 20.11
CA ASP A 266 0.91 3.38 20.85
C ASP A 266 2.35 2.84 20.93
N LYS A 267 2.50 1.51 20.75
CA LYS A 267 3.73 0.75 20.78
C LYS A 267 4.43 0.59 19.42
N GLY A 268 3.85 0.99 18.29
CA GLY A 268 4.43 0.83 16.95
C GLY A 268 3.61 -0.07 16.02
N LEU A 269 4.15 -0.35 14.83
CA LEU A 269 3.48 -1.13 13.77
C LEU A 269 3.52 -2.63 14.05
N LEU A 270 2.35 -3.23 14.27
CA LEU A 270 2.21 -4.63 14.70
C LEU A 270 1.93 -5.62 13.56
N ALA A 271 1.24 -5.18 12.51
CA ALA A 271 0.89 -5.96 11.34
C ALA A 271 1.08 -5.12 10.08
N TYR A 272 1.70 -5.68 9.05
CA TYR A 272 2.00 -4.95 7.82
C TYR A 272 2.05 -5.88 6.60
N PRO A 273 1.53 -5.47 5.44
CA PRO A 273 1.50 -6.34 4.27
C PRO A 273 2.76 -6.19 3.40
N ILE A 274 3.28 -7.32 2.90
CA ILE A 274 4.27 -7.36 1.81
C ILE A 274 3.72 -8.33 0.76
N GLY A 275 3.47 -7.83 -0.46
CA GLY A 275 2.77 -8.61 -1.49
C GLY A 275 1.38 -9.03 -1.04
N ASP A 276 1.06 -10.32 -1.15
CA ASP A 276 -0.19 -10.96 -0.71
C ASP A 276 -0.10 -11.57 0.70
N LYS A 277 0.93 -11.23 1.49
CA LYS A 277 1.19 -11.79 2.82
C LYS A 277 1.08 -10.72 3.90
N LEU A 278 0.62 -11.12 5.08
CA LEU A 278 0.58 -10.25 6.25
C LEU A 278 1.72 -10.62 7.21
N TYR A 279 2.59 -9.67 7.52
CA TYR A 279 3.71 -9.85 8.43
C TYR A 279 3.35 -9.34 9.82
N LEU A 280 3.70 -10.11 10.86
CA LEU A 280 3.44 -9.78 12.26
C LEU A 280 4.73 -9.44 12.98
N ASN A 281 4.81 -8.21 13.49
CA ASN A 281 5.91 -7.68 14.28
C ASN A 281 5.56 -7.77 15.78
N ILE A 282 6.06 -8.81 16.44
CA ILE A 282 5.69 -9.11 17.84
C ILE A 282 6.84 -8.96 18.84
N THR A 283 8.07 -8.70 18.39
CA THR A 283 9.28 -8.70 19.23
C THR A 283 10.20 -7.53 18.91
N GLN A 284 10.87 -7.01 19.92
CA GLN A 284 11.82 -5.88 19.82
C GLN A 284 13.27 -6.29 20.04
N GLY A 285 13.48 -7.48 20.60
CA GLY A 285 14.80 -8.05 20.84
C GLY A 285 15.15 -9.03 19.72
N CYS A 286 16.45 -9.28 19.55
CA CYS A 286 17.00 -10.29 18.65
C CYS A 286 18.21 -10.95 19.31
N THR A 287 18.42 -12.24 19.06
CA THR A 287 19.56 -12.99 19.61
C THR A 287 20.87 -12.71 18.86
N LEU A 288 20.78 -12.01 17.73
CA LEU A 288 21.88 -11.68 16.83
C LEU A 288 22.12 -10.18 16.71
N LYS A 289 23.37 -9.79 16.50
CA LYS A 289 23.78 -8.43 16.15
C LYS A 289 24.36 -8.37 14.74
N CYS A 290 23.61 -8.90 13.76
CA CYS A 290 24.17 -9.06 12.43
C CYS A 290 24.62 -7.72 11.82
N ALA A 291 25.81 -7.71 11.20
CA ALA A 291 26.41 -6.51 10.60
C ALA A 291 25.58 -5.95 9.43
N PHE A 292 24.85 -6.81 8.74
CA PHE A 292 23.98 -6.50 7.60
C PHE A 292 22.51 -6.25 7.99
N CYS A 293 22.19 -6.29 9.29
CA CYS A 293 20.80 -6.12 9.72
C CYS A 293 20.40 -4.65 9.54
N PRO A 294 19.25 -4.35 8.91
CA PRO A 294 18.84 -2.96 8.68
C PRO A 294 18.69 -2.15 9.98
N LYS A 295 18.58 -2.77 11.18
CA LYS A 295 18.29 -2.04 12.46
C LYS A 295 19.36 -1.02 12.80
N TRP A 296 20.55 -1.22 12.25
CA TRP A 296 21.68 -0.37 12.50
C TRP A 296 21.72 0.85 11.57
N SER A 297 21.03 0.79 10.43
CA SER A 297 20.99 1.86 9.42
C SER A 297 19.62 2.53 9.33
N SER A 298 18.54 1.74 9.28
CA SER A 298 17.15 2.20 9.28
C SER A 298 16.22 1.14 9.87
N PRO A 299 15.36 1.47 10.85
CA PRO A 299 14.35 0.53 11.35
C PRO A 299 13.24 0.22 10.32
N GLN A 300 13.33 0.76 9.11
CA GLN A 300 12.36 0.60 8.06
C GLN A 300 12.63 -0.65 7.20
N VAL A 301 11.57 -1.39 6.90
CA VAL A 301 11.54 -2.45 5.89
C VAL A 301 10.47 -2.06 4.86
N HIS A 302 10.86 -1.85 3.61
CA HIS A 302 10.06 -1.09 2.65
C HIS A 302 9.63 0.26 3.27
N ASP A 303 8.33 0.57 3.27
CA ASP A 303 7.76 1.79 3.84
C ASP A 303 7.36 1.64 5.32
N TYR A 304 7.73 0.53 5.98
CA TYR A 304 7.25 0.19 7.30
C TYR A 304 8.32 0.36 8.37
N ASP A 305 8.12 1.29 9.30
CA ASP A 305 8.93 1.40 10.52
C ASP A 305 8.57 0.25 11.48
N LEU A 306 9.50 -0.70 11.65
CA LEU A 306 9.30 -1.87 12.51
C LEU A 306 9.71 -1.63 13.96
N THR A 307 10.01 -0.38 14.34
CA THR A 307 10.31 -0.03 15.73
C THR A 307 9.11 -0.29 16.62
N LEU A 308 9.34 -1.10 17.66
CA LEU A 308 8.37 -1.28 18.74
C LEU A 308 8.88 -0.56 20.00
N LYS A 309 7.98 0.14 20.71
CA LYS A 309 8.28 0.78 22.03
C LYS A 309 8.15 -0.17 23.20
N SER A 310 7.16 -1.07 23.19
CA SER A 310 7.11 -2.22 24.10
C SER A 310 6.54 -3.47 23.40
N ALA A 311 6.70 -4.65 24.00
CA ALA A 311 6.15 -5.88 23.45
C ALA A 311 4.60 -5.83 23.42
N PRO A 312 3.95 -6.09 22.26
CA PRO A 312 2.49 -6.06 22.16
C PRO A 312 1.84 -7.25 22.86
N SER A 313 0.64 -7.12 23.41
CA SER A 313 -0.16 -8.26 23.90
C SER A 313 -0.68 -9.11 22.73
N GLU A 314 -1.12 -10.34 23.00
CA GLU A 314 -1.78 -11.17 21.99
C GLU A 314 -3.00 -10.44 21.39
N GLU A 315 -3.83 -9.81 22.24
CA GLU A 315 -5.03 -9.08 21.80
C GLU A 315 -4.72 -7.87 20.93
N GLU A 316 -3.63 -7.14 21.21
CA GLU A 316 -3.18 -6.03 20.37
C GLU A 316 -2.78 -6.52 18.97
N VAL A 317 -2.10 -7.66 18.88
CA VAL A 317 -1.71 -8.25 17.59
C VAL A 317 -2.93 -8.81 16.85
N VAL A 318 -3.87 -9.46 17.54
CA VAL A 318 -5.14 -9.94 16.92
C VAL A 318 -5.95 -8.77 16.36
N ARG A 319 -6.02 -7.65 17.08
CA ARG A 319 -6.68 -6.45 16.59
C ARG A 319 -5.98 -5.90 15.34
N ALA A 320 -4.66 -5.82 15.38
CA ALA A 320 -3.84 -5.33 14.28
C ALA A 320 -3.91 -6.21 13.02
N MET A 321 -4.06 -7.53 13.19
CA MET A 321 -4.23 -8.47 12.08
C MET A 321 -5.43 -8.14 11.19
N GLY A 322 -6.50 -7.58 11.76
CA GLY A 322 -7.71 -7.24 11.03
C GLY A 322 -8.34 -8.45 10.34
N ASP A 323 -9.00 -8.19 9.21
CA ASP A 323 -9.49 -9.25 8.33
C ASP A 323 -8.34 -9.84 7.50
N LEU A 324 -8.26 -11.17 7.49
CA LEU A 324 -7.21 -11.89 6.77
C LEU A 324 -7.60 -12.28 5.35
N THR A 325 -8.83 -12.01 4.91
CA THR A 325 -9.38 -12.48 3.62
C THR A 325 -8.44 -12.16 2.45
N ALA A 326 -7.84 -10.96 2.45
CA ALA A 326 -6.92 -10.47 1.41
C ALA A 326 -5.55 -11.17 1.37
N TYR A 327 -5.17 -11.95 2.38
CA TYR A 327 -3.83 -12.53 2.49
C TYR A 327 -3.79 -14.03 2.24
N SER A 328 -2.80 -14.52 1.51
CA SER A 328 -2.60 -15.96 1.29
C SER A 328 -1.91 -16.64 2.48
N GLU A 329 -1.10 -15.88 3.23
CA GLU A 329 -0.24 -16.37 4.31
C GLU A 329 -0.01 -15.26 5.35
N VAL A 330 0.10 -15.66 6.62
CA VAL A 330 0.54 -14.79 7.71
C VAL A 330 1.94 -15.21 8.16
N VAL A 331 2.83 -14.25 8.29
CA VAL A 331 4.26 -14.46 8.51
C VAL A 331 4.66 -13.85 9.84
N PHE A 332 5.19 -14.67 10.76
CA PHE A 332 5.90 -14.16 11.92
C PHE A 332 7.30 -13.75 11.51
N CYS A 333 7.57 -12.44 11.53
CA CYS A 333 8.86 -11.87 11.16
C CYS A 333 9.10 -10.61 11.99
N GLY A 334 9.94 -10.73 13.02
CA GLY A 334 10.41 -9.60 13.80
C GLY A 334 11.74 -9.06 13.28
N TYR A 335 12.23 -7.99 13.91
CA TYR A 335 13.55 -7.43 13.60
C TYR A 335 14.66 -8.47 13.84
N GLY A 336 15.34 -8.93 12.78
CA GLY A 336 16.35 -9.99 12.86
C GLY A 336 15.79 -11.39 13.11
N GLU A 337 14.49 -11.60 12.83
CA GLU A 337 13.80 -12.89 12.85
C GLU A 337 13.93 -13.72 14.15
N PRO A 338 13.74 -13.21 15.37
CA PRO A 338 14.03 -14.01 16.56
C PRO A 338 12.75 -14.62 17.15
N THR A 339 12.81 -15.89 17.57
CA THR A 339 11.66 -16.56 18.20
C THR A 339 11.67 -16.34 19.72
N LEU A 340 11.55 -15.08 20.18
CA LEU A 340 11.62 -14.72 21.61
C LEU A 340 10.28 -14.76 22.35
N ARG A 341 9.18 -14.87 21.60
CA ARG A 341 7.82 -14.82 22.14
C ARG A 341 7.01 -16.05 21.77
N LEU A 342 7.60 -17.22 21.98
CA LEU A 342 7.05 -18.53 21.61
C LEU A 342 5.58 -18.71 22.02
N GLY A 343 5.24 -18.43 23.29
CA GLY A 343 3.85 -18.60 23.77
C GLY A 343 2.84 -17.75 22.99
N VAL A 344 3.15 -16.46 22.76
CA VAL A 344 2.30 -15.54 22.02
C VAL A 344 2.24 -15.92 20.54
N MET A 345 3.38 -16.26 19.95
CA MET A 345 3.45 -16.72 18.56
C MET A 345 2.58 -17.97 18.32
N LEU A 346 2.67 -18.97 19.20
CA LEU A 346 1.87 -20.21 19.09
C LEU A 346 0.36 -19.94 19.27
N ALA A 347 -0.01 -19.06 20.20
CA ALA A 347 -1.41 -18.68 20.40
C ALA A 347 -1.97 -17.97 19.17
N LEU A 348 -1.21 -17.04 18.58
CA LEU A 348 -1.58 -16.35 17.34
C LEU A 348 -1.65 -17.33 16.15
N ALA A 349 -0.66 -18.21 16.00
CA ALA A 349 -0.64 -19.22 14.93
C ALA A 349 -1.90 -20.09 14.94
N LYS A 350 -2.32 -20.54 16.13
CA LYS A 350 -3.56 -21.30 16.30
C LYS A 350 -4.79 -20.52 15.81
N ARG A 351 -4.93 -19.25 16.19
CA ARG A 351 -6.04 -18.40 15.75
C ARG A 351 -6.04 -18.18 14.24
N ILE A 352 -4.87 -17.95 13.65
CA ILE A 352 -4.72 -17.75 12.21
C ILE A 352 -5.15 -19.01 11.43
N GLN A 353 -4.81 -20.19 11.94
CA GLN A 353 -5.29 -21.45 11.35
C GLN A 353 -6.79 -21.67 11.51
N GLU A 354 -7.38 -21.28 12.65
CA GLU A 354 -8.83 -21.29 12.84
C GLU A 354 -9.54 -20.37 11.83
N MET A 355 -8.85 -19.33 11.34
CA MET A 355 -9.29 -18.45 10.24
C MET A 355 -8.98 -19.02 8.83
N GLY A 356 -8.45 -20.24 8.73
CA GLY A 356 -8.17 -20.91 7.46
C GLY A 356 -6.97 -20.36 6.69
N LYS A 357 -6.05 -19.66 7.35
CA LYS A 357 -4.88 -19.04 6.73
C LYS A 357 -3.60 -19.81 7.05
N ARG A 358 -2.68 -19.80 6.08
CA ARG A 358 -1.35 -20.43 6.24
C ARG A 358 -0.47 -19.60 7.17
N VAL A 359 0.37 -20.28 7.95
CA VAL A 359 1.29 -19.66 8.90
C VAL A 359 2.74 -19.98 8.54
N ARG A 360 3.56 -18.93 8.38
CA ARG A 360 5.01 -19.04 8.23
C ARG A 360 5.75 -18.43 9.41
N LEU A 361 6.80 -19.11 9.86
CA LEU A 361 7.78 -18.56 10.80
C LEU A 361 9.09 -18.22 10.07
N ASN A 362 9.50 -16.95 10.09
CA ASN A 362 10.87 -16.57 9.76
C ASN A 362 11.67 -16.51 11.06
N THR A 363 12.79 -17.25 11.14
CA THR A 363 13.59 -17.34 12.37
C THR A 363 15.12 -17.35 12.17
N ASP A 364 15.86 -16.81 13.14
CA ASP A 364 17.30 -16.98 13.34
C ASP A 364 17.70 -18.42 13.76
N GLY A 365 16.74 -19.28 14.09
CA GLY A 365 16.97 -20.69 14.44
C GLY A 365 17.51 -20.92 15.84
N LEU A 366 17.52 -19.91 16.72
CA LEU A 366 18.11 -20.01 18.07
C LEU A 366 17.09 -20.25 19.18
N ALA A 367 15.82 -20.53 18.84
CA ALA A 367 14.74 -20.73 19.81
C ALA A 367 15.08 -21.79 20.87
N ASN A 368 15.64 -22.94 20.47
CA ASN A 368 16.00 -24.00 21.42
C ASN A 368 17.06 -23.54 22.44
N ARG A 369 17.97 -22.63 22.05
CA ARG A 369 18.96 -22.04 22.96
C ARG A 369 18.33 -21.03 23.89
N VAL A 370 17.40 -20.21 23.39
CA VAL A 370 16.66 -19.23 24.20
C VAL A 370 15.84 -19.91 25.28
N TYR A 371 15.17 -21.02 24.97
CA TYR A 371 14.26 -21.70 25.91
C TYR A 371 14.91 -22.86 26.68
N GLY A 372 16.13 -23.27 26.32
CA GLY A 372 16.83 -24.37 26.97
C GLY A 372 16.23 -25.76 26.72
N GLU A 373 15.32 -25.88 25.76
CA GLU A 373 14.63 -27.13 25.40
C GLU A 373 14.36 -27.19 23.88
N ASP A 374 14.04 -28.38 23.35
CA ASP A 374 13.58 -28.51 21.95
C ASP A 374 12.14 -28.04 21.82
N VAL A 375 11.94 -26.83 21.30
CA VAL A 375 10.61 -26.23 21.16
C VAL A 375 9.92 -26.65 19.86
N THR A 376 10.63 -27.28 18.93
CA THR A 376 10.12 -27.59 17.59
C THR A 376 8.90 -28.51 17.55
N PRO A 377 8.68 -29.46 18.50
CA PRO A 377 7.44 -30.23 18.55
C PRO A 377 6.19 -29.36 18.75
N ARG A 378 6.34 -28.17 19.35
CA ARG A 378 5.22 -27.25 19.61
C ARG A 378 4.73 -26.54 18.35
N PHE A 379 5.47 -26.63 17.23
CA PHE A 379 5.05 -26.09 15.93
C PHE A 379 4.17 -27.05 15.14
N ALA A 380 4.14 -28.34 15.53
CA ALA A 380 3.41 -29.36 14.80
C ALA A 380 1.92 -29.01 14.70
N GLY A 381 1.43 -28.98 13.47
CA GLY A 381 0.04 -28.65 13.17
C GLY A 381 -0.33 -27.18 13.30
N LEU A 382 0.58 -26.30 13.74
CA LEU A 382 0.35 -24.85 13.89
C LEU A 382 1.11 -23.99 12.88
N ILE A 383 2.28 -24.47 12.41
CA ILE A 383 3.15 -23.75 11.49
C ILE A 383 3.28 -24.57 10.20
N ASP A 384 2.92 -23.97 9.07
CA ASP A 384 2.95 -24.63 7.75
C ASP A 384 4.34 -24.58 7.11
N SER A 385 5.08 -23.49 7.35
CA SER A 385 6.43 -23.34 6.84
C SER A 385 7.37 -22.59 7.79
N VAL A 386 8.67 -22.92 7.75
CA VAL A 386 9.73 -22.23 8.48
C VAL A 386 10.85 -21.83 7.53
N SER A 387 11.22 -20.56 7.57
CA SER A 387 12.41 -20.01 6.90
C SER A 387 13.47 -19.71 7.96
N ILE A 388 14.63 -20.37 7.91
CA ILE A 388 15.71 -20.24 8.89
C ILE A 388 16.91 -19.52 8.27
N SER A 389 17.42 -18.50 8.96
CA SER A 389 18.62 -17.76 8.58
C SER A 389 19.91 -18.53 8.93
N LEU A 390 20.38 -19.39 8.03
CA LEU A 390 21.67 -20.10 8.15
C LEU A 390 22.85 -19.14 7.96
N ASN A 391 22.72 -18.19 7.02
CA ASN A 391 23.61 -17.05 6.72
C ASN A 391 25.06 -17.34 6.32
N ALA A 392 25.65 -18.49 6.69
CA ALA A 392 27.03 -18.82 6.37
C ALA A 392 27.25 -20.33 6.31
N GLN A 393 28.33 -20.73 5.65
CA GLN A 393 28.74 -22.12 5.48
C GLN A 393 29.55 -22.68 6.67
N GLU A 394 30.11 -21.80 7.50
CA GLU A 394 30.94 -22.20 8.63
C GLU A 394 30.83 -21.23 9.82
N GLN A 395 31.22 -21.72 11.00
CA GLN A 395 31.11 -21.00 12.28
C GLN A 395 31.82 -19.64 12.24
N ALA A 396 33.06 -19.58 11.73
CA ALA A 396 33.83 -18.34 11.74
C ALA A 396 33.16 -17.22 10.92
N VAL A 397 32.62 -17.56 9.74
CA VAL A 397 31.90 -16.62 8.87
C VAL A 397 30.55 -16.25 9.49
N TYR A 398 29.85 -17.21 10.10
CA TYR A 398 28.60 -16.97 10.83
C TYR A 398 28.82 -15.98 11.97
N ASP A 399 29.82 -16.20 12.82
CA ASP A 399 30.08 -15.36 14.00
C ASP A 399 30.49 -13.95 13.61
N ARG A 400 31.31 -13.82 12.56
CA ARG A 400 31.70 -12.52 12.01
C ARG A 400 30.50 -11.68 11.59
N HIS A 401 29.57 -12.29 10.85
CA HIS A 401 28.45 -11.57 10.24
C HIS A 401 27.21 -11.48 11.12
N CYS A 402 26.88 -12.53 11.86
CA CYS A 402 25.66 -12.62 12.68
C CYS A 402 25.87 -12.17 14.12
N GLN A 403 27.10 -12.25 14.64
CA GLN A 403 27.48 -11.83 16.00
C GLN A 403 26.47 -12.31 17.06
N PRO A 404 26.35 -13.63 17.25
CA PRO A 404 25.34 -14.20 18.14
C PRO A 404 25.60 -13.88 19.60
N ALA A 405 24.53 -13.79 20.39
CA ALA A 405 24.61 -13.61 21.84
C ALA A 405 25.03 -14.89 22.61
N PHE A 406 24.95 -16.05 21.97
CA PHE A 406 25.28 -17.36 22.56
C PHE A 406 26.46 -18.01 21.87
N GLU A 407 27.32 -18.69 22.64
CA GLU A 407 28.36 -19.58 22.11
C GLU A 407 27.72 -20.76 21.34
N ASP A 408 28.47 -21.32 20.39
CA ASP A 408 28.05 -22.44 19.53
C ASP A 408 26.72 -22.22 18.77
N SER A 409 26.38 -20.96 18.49
CA SER A 409 25.11 -20.61 17.85
C SER A 409 24.94 -21.22 16.46
N TYR A 410 25.98 -21.25 15.62
CA TYR A 410 25.89 -21.87 14.29
C TYR A 410 25.56 -23.36 14.38
N ALA A 411 26.20 -24.10 15.28
CA ALA A 411 25.85 -25.49 15.55
C ALA A 411 24.40 -25.64 16.05
N ALA A 412 23.95 -24.73 16.91
CA ALA A 412 22.57 -24.71 17.40
C ALA A 412 21.54 -24.46 16.29
N VAL A 413 21.83 -23.57 15.34
CA VAL A 413 20.98 -23.32 14.17
C VAL A 413 20.84 -24.59 13.32
N LYS A 414 21.94 -25.30 13.03
CA LYS A 414 21.91 -26.58 12.30
C LYS A 414 21.09 -27.65 13.03
N GLN A 415 21.22 -27.72 14.36
CA GLN A 415 20.42 -28.62 15.20
C GLN A 415 18.93 -28.26 15.14
N PHE A 416 18.59 -26.98 15.22
CA PHE A 416 17.21 -26.51 15.11
C PHE A 416 16.59 -26.86 13.74
N ILE A 417 17.31 -26.62 12.64
CA ILE A 417 16.87 -26.98 11.28
C ILE A 417 16.60 -28.51 11.20
N SER A 418 17.51 -29.30 11.75
CA SER A 418 17.37 -30.77 11.78
C SER A 418 16.18 -31.23 12.62
N ALA A 419 15.86 -30.51 13.69
CA ALA A 419 14.75 -30.82 14.59
C ALA A 419 13.40 -30.43 13.96
N VAL A 420 13.29 -29.21 13.43
CA VAL A 420 12.01 -28.63 12.99
C VAL A 420 11.43 -29.31 11.75
N LYS A 421 12.26 -29.84 10.85
CA LYS A 421 11.79 -30.60 9.68
C LYS A 421 11.00 -31.87 10.02
N ARG A 422 11.08 -32.35 11.26
CA ARG A 422 10.28 -33.49 11.76
C ARG A 422 8.84 -33.10 12.09
N HIS A 423 8.56 -31.80 12.22
CA HIS A 423 7.31 -31.27 12.75
C HIS A 423 6.61 -30.28 11.81
N VAL A 424 7.36 -29.64 10.90
CA VAL A 424 6.83 -28.63 9.95
C VAL A 424 7.02 -29.12 8.51
N PRO A 425 5.97 -29.11 7.65
CA PRO A 425 6.04 -29.66 6.29
C PRO A 425 7.06 -29.00 5.37
N HIS A 426 7.23 -27.68 5.47
CA HIS A 426 8.08 -26.91 4.57
C HIS A 426 9.16 -26.16 5.34
N VAL A 427 10.40 -26.63 5.24
CA VAL A 427 11.55 -26.00 5.90
C VAL A 427 12.53 -25.52 4.85
N THR A 428 12.91 -24.25 4.94
CA THR A 428 13.88 -23.61 4.04
C THR A 428 14.99 -22.96 4.85
N ALA A 429 16.24 -23.33 4.57
CA ALA A 429 17.40 -22.58 5.05
C ALA A 429 17.73 -21.45 4.07
N THR A 430 18.22 -20.32 4.59
CA THR A 430 18.55 -19.14 3.79
C THR A 430 19.93 -18.60 4.13
N ALA A 431 20.57 -17.97 3.15
CA ALA A 431 21.81 -17.22 3.34
C ALA A 431 21.78 -15.94 2.48
N ILE A 432 22.52 -14.92 2.92
CA ILE A 432 22.61 -13.64 2.21
C ILE A 432 23.72 -13.71 1.17
N ASP A 433 23.37 -13.56 -0.09
CA ASP A 433 24.29 -13.42 -1.22
C ASP A 433 24.87 -12.01 -1.25
N GLY A 434 26.18 -11.90 -1.44
CA GLY A 434 26.93 -10.64 -1.40
C GLY A 434 27.62 -10.31 -0.07
N LEU A 435 27.47 -11.12 0.98
CA LEU A 435 28.27 -10.97 2.20
C LEU A 435 29.69 -11.48 1.99
N ASP A 436 30.69 -10.70 2.41
CA ASP A 436 32.10 -11.07 2.32
C ASP A 436 32.35 -12.48 2.89
N GLY A 437 33.04 -13.34 2.14
CA GLY A 437 33.37 -14.71 2.55
C GLY A 437 32.20 -15.68 2.75
N VAL A 438 30.95 -15.32 2.45
CA VAL A 438 29.83 -16.27 2.41
C VAL A 438 29.83 -17.00 1.07
N ASP A 439 29.89 -18.33 1.11
CA ASP A 439 29.76 -19.20 -0.07
C ASP A 439 28.34 -19.75 -0.15
N ILE A 440 27.52 -19.16 -1.03
CA ILE A 440 26.12 -19.55 -1.24
C ILE A 440 25.98 -20.99 -1.72
N ALA A 441 26.88 -21.47 -2.58
CA ALA A 441 26.84 -22.85 -3.06
C ALA A 441 27.16 -23.83 -1.92
N ALA A 442 28.09 -23.49 -1.02
CA ALA A 442 28.34 -24.27 0.19
C ALA A 442 27.17 -24.25 1.16
N CYS A 443 26.54 -23.10 1.38
CA CYS A 443 25.33 -22.99 2.20
C CYS A 443 24.20 -23.85 1.64
N GLN A 444 24.02 -23.86 0.32
CA GLN A 444 23.06 -24.71 -0.36
C GLN A 444 23.35 -26.20 -0.13
N ARG A 445 24.61 -26.65 -0.28
CA ARG A 445 24.99 -28.04 0.00
C ARG A 445 24.71 -28.43 1.46
N ILE A 446 25.03 -27.56 2.42
CA ILE A 446 24.72 -27.80 3.83
C ILE A 446 23.21 -27.96 4.04
N ALA A 447 22.41 -27.07 3.45
CA ALA A 447 20.95 -27.13 3.57
C ALA A 447 20.35 -28.40 2.93
N GLN A 448 20.75 -28.72 1.69
CA GLN A 448 20.15 -29.79 0.90
C GLN A 448 20.75 -31.16 1.22
N ASP A 449 22.08 -31.27 1.25
CA ASP A 449 22.78 -32.56 1.34
C ASP A 449 22.95 -33.01 2.80
N GLU A 450 23.28 -32.09 3.72
CA GLU A 450 23.49 -32.43 5.13
C GLU A 450 22.19 -32.36 5.95
N LEU A 451 21.43 -31.27 5.80
CA LEU A 451 20.25 -30.99 6.61
C LEU A 451 18.95 -31.50 5.98
N GLY A 452 18.94 -31.78 4.68
CA GLY A 452 17.77 -32.33 3.97
C GLY A 452 16.59 -31.37 3.93
N VAL A 453 16.83 -30.06 3.74
CA VAL A 453 15.82 -29.01 3.65
C VAL A 453 16.00 -28.17 2.38
N ALA A 454 14.98 -27.40 2.00
CA ALA A 454 15.09 -26.48 0.86
C ALA A 454 16.11 -25.36 1.17
N PHE A 455 16.62 -24.74 0.12
CA PHE A 455 17.54 -23.61 0.24
C PHE A 455 17.07 -22.44 -0.61
N ARG A 456 17.25 -21.22 -0.10
CA ARG A 456 16.98 -19.97 -0.83
C ARG A 456 18.04 -18.93 -0.51
N ALA A 457 18.74 -18.44 -1.54
CA ALA A 457 19.60 -17.26 -1.42
C ALA A 457 18.75 -15.99 -1.33
N ARG A 458 19.24 -14.98 -0.59
CA ARG A 458 18.63 -13.65 -0.49
C ARG A 458 19.67 -12.60 -0.86
N ASP A 459 19.30 -11.61 -1.66
CA ASP A 459 20.25 -10.54 -2.03
C ASP A 459 20.54 -9.64 -0.82
N LEU A 460 21.81 -9.24 -0.64
CA LEU A 460 22.18 -8.17 0.30
C LEU A 460 21.38 -6.89 0.00
N ASP A 461 20.99 -6.17 1.07
CA ASP A 461 20.22 -4.93 1.02
C ASP A 461 18.80 -5.01 0.41
N ARG A 462 18.32 -6.20 0.06
CA ARG A 462 16.91 -6.45 -0.29
C ARG A 462 16.19 -7.17 0.84
N VAL A 463 15.35 -6.42 1.55
CA VAL A 463 14.57 -6.92 2.68
C VAL A 463 13.11 -7.03 2.26
N GLY A 464 12.54 -8.23 2.32
CA GLY A 464 11.21 -8.57 1.82
C GLY A 464 11.17 -10.01 1.33
#